data_AF-A0A7M7R1X3-F1
#
_entry.id   AF-A0A7M7R1X3-F1
#
_cell.length_a   1.000
_cell.length_b   1.000
_cell.length_c   1.000
_cell.angle_alpha   90.00
_cell.angle_beta   90.00
_cell.angle_gamma   90.00
#
_symmetry.space_group_name_H-M   'P 1'
#
loop_
_entity.id
_entity.type
_entity.pdbx_description
1 polymer ?
#
loop_
_entity_poly.entity_id
_entity_poly.type
_entity_poly.pdbx_seq_one_letter_code
_entity_poly.pdbx_strand_id
1 'polypeptide(L)'
;MEEPAHMMTGRSYLDDMINMDDDLEYLESEFSEIAEFYKGLNILVTGGSGFLGRLLIEKLLRQERKIYMLIRAKKGKSPQQRFKEHFNDIIYEKLKQERPNFLKQVVLVEGDTSLSDLGLSTKDREILIDNIDIVFHSAATVRFDESIRQAVNINIRGTKLLLLLAKEMKNLKGFIHISTAFSNCVYDYIEEKFYEPPMNPDNILSLVELLDDDALDVLKNKLMGKWPNTYAFSKALGEEMVRKYSTGMPSCVVRPSIMLATNKEPIRGWINNYYGPTGVAIGAGMGLLRSLHCNSENIADIIPADYVINNVIAAGWDIVKKW
;
A
#
# COMPACT_ATOMS: atom_id res chain seq x y z
N MET A 1 -6.05 16.41 -60.44
CA MET A 1 -4.96 15.73 -59.70
C MET A 1 -5.21 16.06 -58.25
N GLU A 2 -5.94 15.18 -57.57
CA GLU A 2 -6.18 15.27 -56.12
C GLU A 2 -4.97 14.69 -55.40
N GLU A 3 -4.44 15.41 -54.42
CA GLU A 3 -3.51 14.86 -53.44
C GLU A 3 -4.24 13.83 -52.56
N PRO A 4 -3.62 12.68 -52.24
CA PRO A 4 -4.25 11.71 -51.37
C PRO A 4 -4.21 12.19 -49.92
N ALA A 5 -5.37 12.08 -49.25
CA ALA A 5 -5.53 12.34 -47.83
C ALA A 5 -4.55 11.47 -47.01
N HIS A 6 -3.79 12.12 -46.12
CA HIS A 6 -3.03 11.46 -45.07
C HIS A 6 -3.99 10.64 -44.19
N MET A 7 -3.97 9.31 -44.34
CA MET A 7 -4.55 8.40 -43.36
C MET A 7 -3.77 8.56 -42.05
N MET A 8 -4.39 9.17 -41.04
CA MET A 8 -3.94 8.97 -39.66
C MET A 8 -4.13 7.49 -39.34
N THR A 9 -3.03 6.76 -39.25
CA THR A 9 -3.00 5.42 -38.70
C THR A 9 -3.39 5.53 -37.22
N GLY A 10 -4.50 4.88 -36.85
CA GLY A 10 -5.00 4.90 -35.48
C GLY A 10 -4.07 4.16 -34.54
N ARG A 11 -3.09 4.87 -33.96
CA ARG A 11 -2.51 4.45 -32.67
C ARG A 11 -3.62 4.58 -31.63
N SER A 12 -3.81 3.54 -30.82
CA SER A 12 -4.78 3.64 -29.74
C SER A 12 -4.22 4.59 -28.68
N TYR A 13 -5.09 5.32 -27.99
CA TYR A 13 -4.69 6.14 -26.83
C TYR A 13 -3.86 5.35 -25.79
N LEU A 14 -4.07 4.04 -25.72
CA LEU A 14 -3.29 3.12 -24.88
C LEU A 14 -1.85 2.98 -25.38
N ASP A 15 -1.65 2.87 -26.69
CA ASP A 15 -0.32 2.82 -27.28
C ASP A 15 0.43 4.14 -27.05
N ASP A 16 -0.26 5.27 -27.14
CA ASP A 16 0.34 6.58 -26.85
C ASP A 16 0.70 6.70 -25.36
N MET A 17 -0.16 6.25 -24.43
CA MET A 17 0.16 6.23 -22.99
C MET A 17 1.34 5.32 -22.64
N ILE A 18 1.50 4.18 -23.33
CA ILE A 18 2.60 3.22 -23.11
C ILE A 18 3.91 3.75 -23.69
N ASN A 19 3.86 4.46 -24.82
CA ASN A 19 5.03 4.91 -25.58
C ASN A 19 5.40 6.38 -25.35
N MET A 20 4.92 7.02 -24.27
CA MET A 20 5.29 8.41 -23.90
C MET A 20 6.75 8.58 -23.41
N ASP A 21 7.59 7.55 -23.53
CA ASP A 21 9.04 7.59 -23.27
C ASP A 21 9.80 7.56 -24.61
N ASP A 22 9.87 8.70 -25.31
CA ASP A 22 10.96 8.93 -26.27
C ASP A 22 12.14 9.54 -25.49
N ASP A 23 13.34 9.03 -25.77
CA ASP A 23 14.66 9.47 -25.32
C ASP A 23 15.13 9.10 -23.90
N LEU A 24 15.41 7.81 -23.65
CA LEU A 24 16.57 7.41 -22.83
C LEU A 24 17.14 6.07 -23.31
N GLU A 25 18.37 6.10 -23.84
CA GLU A 25 19.20 4.90 -23.98
C GLU A 25 19.36 4.24 -22.60
N TYR A 26 18.68 3.11 -22.39
CA TYR A 26 19.00 2.25 -21.26
C TYR A 26 20.37 1.64 -21.53
N LEU A 27 21.39 2.19 -20.88
CA LEU A 27 22.64 1.47 -20.68
C LEU A 27 22.28 0.08 -20.14
N GLU A 28 22.64 -0.97 -20.87
CA GLU A 28 22.70 -2.33 -20.35
C GLU A 28 23.65 -2.31 -19.15
N SER A 29 23.12 -2.15 -17.93
CA SER A 29 23.93 -2.10 -16.72
C SER A 29 23.31 -2.94 -15.63
N GLU A 30 24.16 -3.73 -14.99
CA GLU A 30 23.93 -4.60 -13.83
C GLU A 30 22.76 -4.16 -12.93
N PHE A 31 21.95 -5.14 -12.50
CA PHE A 31 20.90 -4.91 -11.52
C PHE A 31 21.44 -4.15 -10.31
N SER A 32 20.68 -3.17 -9.80
CA SER A 32 21.07 -2.45 -8.59
C SER A 32 21.22 -3.40 -7.39
N GLU A 33 21.98 -2.98 -6.39
CA GLU A 33 22.16 -3.77 -5.16
C GLU A 33 20.83 -4.13 -4.47
N ILE A 34 19.87 -3.20 -4.49
CA ILE A 34 18.51 -3.43 -3.99
C ILE A 34 17.80 -4.49 -4.85
N ALA A 35 17.94 -4.43 -6.17
CA ALA A 35 17.35 -5.40 -7.08
C ALA A 35 17.87 -6.83 -6.82
N GLU A 36 19.19 -6.99 -6.72
CA GLU A 36 19.84 -8.27 -6.43
C GLU A 36 19.47 -8.80 -5.03
N PHE A 37 19.35 -7.95 -4.01
CA PHE A 37 18.93 -8.39 -2.67
C PHE A 37 17.57 -9.12 -2.67
N TYR A 38 16.60 -8.60 -3.43
CA TYR A 38 15.26 -9.19 -3.48
C TYR A 38 15.15 -10.41 -4.41
N LYS A 39 16.21 -10.73 -5.16
CA LYS A 39 16.21 -11.84 -6.11
C LYS A 39 16.03 -13.17 -5.37
N GLY A 40 15.08 -13.98 -5.85
CA GLY A 40 14.77 -15.28 -5.24
C GLY A 40 14.09 -15.23 -3.87
N LEU A 41 13.80 -14.04 -3.31
CA LEU A 41 13.06 -13.93 -2.05
C LEU A 41 11.56 -14.18 -2.25
N ASN A 42 10.93 -14.72 -1.22
CA ASN A 42 9.49 -14.90 -1.10
C ASN A 42 8.89 -13.72 -0.31
N ILE A 43 8.01 -12.96 -0.95
CA ILE A 43 7.52 -11.69 -0.44
C ILE A 43 6.02 -11.77 -0.19
N LEU A 44 5.59 -11.55 1.05
CA LEU A 44 4.18 -11.38 1.39
C LEU A 44 3.78 -9.91 1.23
N VAL A 45 2.76 -9.64 0.42
CA VAL A 45 2.17 -8.30 0.28
C VAL A 45 0.72 -8.33 0.76
N THR A 46 0.44 -7.59 1.82
CA THR A 46 -0.94 -7.30 2.24
C THR A 46 -1.39 -5.95 1.68
N GLY A 47 -2.67 -5.83 1.35
CA GLY A 47 -3.16 -4.61 0.68
C GLY A 47 -2.76 -4.52 -0.79
N GLY A 48 -2.26 -5.60 -1.40
CA GLY A 48 -1.80 -5.66 -2.78
C GLY A 48 -2.81 -5.17 -3.82
N SER A 49 -4.11 -5.35 -3.55
CA SER A 49 -5.18 -4.90 -4.47
C SER A 49 -5.46 -3.39 -4.45
N GLY A 50 -4.89 -2.65 -3.49
CA GLY A 50 -5.02 -1.19 -3.36
C GLY A 50 -4.08 -0.43 -4.30
N PHE A 51 -4.12 0.91 -4.21
CA PHE A 51 -3.29 1.81 -5.04
C PHE A 51 -1.79 1.51 -4.93
N LEU A 52 -1.22 1.62 -3.72
CA LEU A 52 0.20 1.39 -3.50
C LEU A 52 0.59 -0.07 -3.70
N GLY A 53 -0.24 -1.02 -3.23
CA GLY A 53 0.01 -2.45 -3.37
C GLY A 53 0.15 -2.90 -4.83
N ARG A 54 -0.64 -2.32 -5.75
CA ARG A 54 -0.58 -2.59 -7.19
C ARG A 54 0.78 -2.20 -7.77
N LEU A 55 1.23 -0.98 -7.50
CA LEU A 55 2.52 -0.45 -7.96
C LEU A 55 3.69 -1.23 -7.33
N LEU A 56 3.57 -1.60 -6.05
CA LEU A 56 4.57 -2.43 -5.37
C LEU A 56 4.72 -3.79 -6.06
N ILE A 57 3.59 -4.48 -6.29
CA ILE A 57 3.57 -5.80 -6.92
C ILE A 57 4.12 -5.72 -8.34
N GLU A 58 3.67 -4.75 -9.14
CA GLU A 58 4.16 -4.54 -10.50
C GLU A 58 5.69 -4.37 -10.51
N LYS A 59 6.20 -3.45 -9.68
CA LYS A 59 7.65 -3.18 -9.63
C LYS A 59 8.43 -4.39 -9.11
N LEU A 60 7.89 -5.14 -8.16
CA LEU A 60 8.53 -6.35 -7.65
C LEU A 60 8.61 -7.47 -8.69
N LEU A 61 7.62 -7.59 -9.58
CA LEU A 61 7.52 -8.64 -10.61
C LEU A 61 8.37 -8.39 -11.86
N ARG A 62 8.99 -7.22 -11.99
CA ARG A 62 9.96 -6.96 -13.08
C ARG A 62 11.18 -7.88 -13.01
N GLN A 63 11.38 -8.58 -11.89
CA GLN A 63 12.45 -9.54 -11.66
C GLN A 63 11.91 -10.88 -11.14
N GLU A 64 12.77 -11.89 -11.10
CA GLU A 64 12.42 -13.22 -10.62
C GLU A 64 12.34 -13.28 -9.10
N ARG A 65 11.10 -13.22 -8.59
CA ARG A 65 10.74 -13.24 -7.17
C ARG A 65 9.45 -14.03 -7.01
N LYS A 66 9.11 -14.47 -5.80
CA LYS A 66 7.81 -15.10 -5.55
C LYS A 66 6.97 -14.20 -4.65
N ILE A 67 5.78 -13.82 -5.12
CA ILE A 67 4.91 -12.88 -4.40
C ILE A 67 3.70 -13.62 -3.87
N TYR A 68 3.51 -13.58 -2.56
CA TYR A 68 2.33 -14.06 -1.87
C TYR A 68 1.41 -12.87 -1.64
N MET A 69 0.26 -12.85 -2.29
CA MET A 69 -0.66 -11.72 -2.27
C MET A 69 -1.88 -12.06 -1.42
N LEU A 70 -1.99 -11.43 -0.25
CA LEU A 70 -3.15 -11.61 0.63
C LEU A 70 -4.35 -10.82 0.10
N ILE A 71 -5.42 -11.53 -0.28
CA ILE A 71 -6.64 -10.96 -0.83
C ILE A 71 -7.86 -11.43 -0.06
N ARG A 72 -8.66 -10.45 0.38
CA ARG A 72 -9.98 -10.66 0.98
C ARG A 72 -11.11 -10.71 -0.04
N ALA A 73 -12.23 -11.34 0.30
CA ALA A 73 -13.48 -11.14 -0.43
C ALA A 73 -13.96 -9.69 -0.31
N LYS A 74 -14.63 -9.14 -1.33
CA LYS A 74 -15.18 -7.77 -1.27
C LYS A 74 -16.32 -7.58 -2.27
N LYS A 75 -17.41 -6.93 -1.84
CA LYS A 75 -18.56 -6.55 -2.71
C LYS A 75 -19.09 -7.73 -3.55
N GLY A 76 -19.29 -8.89 -2.92
CA GLY A 76 -19.78 -10.10 -3.58
C GLY A 76 -18.78 -10.80 -4.51
N LYS A 77 -17.54 -10.31 -4.62
CA LYS A 77 -16.48 -10.98 -5.38
C LYS A 77 -15.59 -11.83 -4.49
N SER A 78 -15.28 -13.04 -4.94
CA SER A 78 -14.36 -13.95 -4.26
C SER A 78 -12.90 -13.45 -4.36
N PRO A 79 -12.00 -13.88 -3.46
CA PRO A 79 -10.57 -13.58 -3.58
C PRO A 79 -9.97 -13.94 -4.95
N GLN A 80 -10.36 -15.08 -5.53
CA GLN A 80 -9.88 -15.56 -6.83
C GLN A 80 -10.36 -14.68 -7.98
N GLN A 81 -11.60 -14.20 -7.95
CA GLN A 81 -12.11 -13.26 -8.95
C GLN A 81 -11.34 -11.95 -8.88
N ARG A 82 -11.15 -11.42 -7.66
CA ARG A 82 -10.38 -10.19 -7.44
C ARG A 82 -8.92 -10.33 -7.86
N PHE A 83 -8.32 -11.50 -7.66
CA PHE A 83 -6.96 -11.81 -8.11
C PHE A 83 -6.85 -11.74 -9.63
N LYS A 84 -7.77 -12.37 -10.37
CA LYS A 84 -7.80 -12.32 -11.84
C LYS A 84 -7.98 -10.89 -12.35
N GLU A 85 -8.96 -10.16 -11.79
CA GLU A 85 -9.24 -8.78 -12.18
C GLU A 85 -8.08 -7.82 -11.87
N HIS A 86 -7.31 -8.09 -10.81
CA HIS A 86 -6.17 -7.26 -10.43
C HIS A 86 -5.15 -7.15 -11.56
N PHE A 87 -4.81 -8.26 -12.22
CA PHE A 87 -3.82 -8.31 -13.31
C PHE A 87 -4.37 -7.92 -14.69
N ASN A 88 -5.66 -7.56 -14.79
CA ASN A 88 -6.23 -6.95 -15.99
C ASN A 88 -6.02 -5.42 -16.04
N ASP A 89 -5.43 -4.85 -14.98
CA ASP A 89 -5.12 -3.42 -14.91
C ASP A 89 -3.99 -3.05 -15.89
N ILE A 90 -4.10 -1.86 -16.48
CA ILE A 90 -3.18 -1.36 -17.52
C ILE A 90 -1.73 -1.29 -17.03
N ILE A 91 -1.50 -1.11 -15.72
CA ILE A 91 -0.14 -1.07 -15.16
C ILE A 91 0.67 -2.34 -15.43
N TYR A 92 0.00 -3.47 -15.67
CA TYR A 92 0.66 -4.74 -15.93
C TYR A 92 0.91 -4.98 -17.43
N GLU A 93 0.46 -4.12 -18.35
CA GLU A 93 0.60 -4.36 -19.79
C GLU A 93 2.06 -4.45 -20.24
N LYS A 94 2.91 -3.52 -19.79
CA LYS A 94 4.35 -3.58 -20.05
C LYS A 94 4.97 -4.89 -19.51
N LEU A 95 4.59 -5.28 -18.30
CA LEU A 95 5.05 -6.53 -17.69
C LEU A 95 4.56 -7.78 -18.44
N LYS A 96 3.33 -7.77 -18.98
CA LYS A 96 2.80 -8.86 -19.83
C LYS A 96 3.61 -9.00 -21.12
N GLN A 97 4.03 -7.88 -21.71
CA GLN A 97 4.84 -7.86 -22.93
C GLN A 97 6.27 -8.37 -22.66
N GLU A 98 6.91 -7.86 -21.61
CA GLU A 98 8.30 -8.20 -21.28
C GLU A 98 8.47 -9.57 -20.62
N ARG A 99 7.49 -9.99 -19.79
CA ARG A 99 7.54 -11.23 -18.99
C ARG A 99 6.20 -11.98 -19.00
N PRO A 100 5.77 -12.58 -20.13
CA PRO A 100 4.43 -13.18 -20.27
C PRO A 100 4.03 -14.21 -19.21
N ASN A 101 5.01 -14.85 -18.56
CA ASN A 101 4.80 -15.86 -17.52
C ASN A 101 4.91 -15.33 -16.07
N PHE A 102 4.97 -14.01 -15.84
CA PHE A 102 5.17 -13.44 -14.51
C PHE A 102 4.11 -13.92 -13.50
N LEU A 103 2.89 -14.21 -13.93
CA LEU A 103 1.82 -14.69 -13.04
C LEU A 103 2.15 -16.01 -12.33
N LYS A 104 3.04 -16.85 -12.87
CA LYS A 104 3.50 -18.08 -12.21
C LYS A 104 4.26 -17.80 -10.90
N GLN A 105 4.76 -16.58 -10.76
CA GLN A 105 5.48 -16.11 -9.57
C GLN A 105 4.54 -15.61 -8.48
N VAL A 106 3.25 -15.42 -8.78
CA VAL A 106 2.29 -14.87 -7.82
C VAL A 106 1.43 -15.99 -7.24
N VAL A 107 1.42 -16.10 -5.92
CA VAL A 107 0.58 -17.00 -5.15
C VAL A 107 -0.53 -16.18 -4.51
N LEU A 108 -1.78 -16.51 -4.85
CA LEU A 108 -2.94 -15.98 -4.14
C LEU A 108 -2.99 -16.60 -2.74
N VAL A 109 -3.10 -15.75 -1.72
CA VAL A 109 -3.40 -16.15 -0.34
C VAL A 109 -4.74 -15.56 0.05
N GLU A 110 -5.69 -16.41 0.40
CA GLU A 110 -7.02 -15.97 0.81
C GLU A 110 -6.99 -15.58 2.29
N GLY A 111 -7.31 -14.33 2.58
CA GLY A 111 -7.27 -13.82 3.95
C GLY A 111 -7.85 -12.42 4.07
N ASP A 112 -8.30 -12.06 5.26
CA ASP A 112 -8.80 -10.74 5.61
C ASP A 112 -8.20 -10.30 6.95
N THR A 113 -7.42 -9.23 6.92
CA THR A 113 -6.75 -8.67 8.09
C THR A 113 -7.73 -8.18 9.17
N SER A 114 -9.01 -8.03 8.86
CA SER A 114 -10.03 -7.68 9.84
C SER A 114 -10.57 -8.87 10.65
N LEU A 115 -10.28 -10.11 10.22
CA LEU A 115 -10.76 -11.35 10.84
C LEU A 115 -9.72 -11.92 11.81
N SER A 116 -10.19 -12.82 12.69
CA SER A 116 -9.32 -13.62 13.54
C SER A 116 -8.34 -14.45 12.69
N ASP A 117 -7.10 -14.58 13.16
CA ASP A 117 -6.00 -15.27 12.46
C ASP A 117 -5.87 -14.84 10.98
N LEU A 118 -6.18 -13.56 10.70
CA LEU A 118 -6.16 -12.97 9.36
C LEU A 118 -7.08 -13.67 8.34
N GLY A 119 -8.06 -14.46 8.80
CA GLY A 119 -8.94 -15.24 7.93
C GLY A 119 -8.22 -16.32 7.11
N LEU A 120 -7.03 -16.74 7.53
CA LEU A 120 -6.23 -17.73 6.82
C LEU A 120 -6.76 -19.15 7.07
N SER A 121 -6.59 -20.02 6.06
CA SER A 121 -6.68 -21.46 6.28
C SER A 121 -5.42 -21.96 7.01
N THR A 122 -5.50 -23.07 7.73
CA THR A 122 -4.33 -23.71 8.37
C THR A 122 -3.20 -23.95 7.35
N LYS A 123 -3.58 -24.41 6.15
CA LYS A 123 -2.64 -24.65 5.05
C LYS A 123 -1.94 -23.38 4.59
N ASP A 124 -2.68 -22.29 4.37
CA ASP A 124 -2.08 -21.03 3.92
C ASP A 124 -1.18 -20.43 4.99
N ARG A 125 -1.59 -20.54 6.27
CA ARG A 125 -0.79 -20.11 7.41
C ARG A 125 0.57 -20.84 7.47
N GLU A 126 0.57 -22.17 7.32
CA GLU A 126 1.80 -22.97 7.27
C GLU A 126 2.68 -22.59 6.08
N ILE A 127 2.08 -22.39 4.89
CA ILE A 127 2.80 -21.93 3.70
C ILE A 127 3.50 -20.60 3.97
N LEU A 128 2.81 -19.65 4.61
CA LEU A 128 3.40 -18.35 4.94
C LEU A 128 4.55 -18.48 5.94
N ILE A 129 4.38 -19.29 6.99
CA ILE A 129 5.41 -19.54 8.01
C ILE A 129 6.67 -20.14 7.41
N ASP A 130 6.52 -21.09 6.49
CA ASP A 130 7.65 -21.84 5.95
C ASP A 130 8.43 -21.08 4.88
N ASN A 131 7.77 -20.20 4.12
CA ASN A 131 8.34 -19.68 2.88
C ASN A 131 8.70 -18.19 2.94
N ILE A 132 8.04 -17.36 3.74
CA ILE A 132 8.18 -15.90 3.60
C ILE A 132 9.50 -15.36 4.17
N ASP A 133 10.18 -14.54 3.35
CA ASP A 133 11.38 -13.81 3.71
C ASP A 133 11.09 -12.33 4.05
N ILE A 134 10.16 -11.69 3.34
CA ILE A 134 9.87 -10.26 3.51
C ILE A 134 8.36 -10.05 3.57
N VAL A 135 7.91 -9.20 4.50
CA VAL A 135 6.50 -8.77 4.60
C VAL A 135 6.39 -7.28 4.29
N PHE A 136 5.62 -6.93 3.25
CA PHE A 136 5.13 -5.57 3.03
C PHE A 136 3.69 -5.44 3.51
N HIS A 137 3.51 -4.75 4.62
CA HIS A 137 2.20 -4.53 5.22
C HIS A 137 1.62 -3.17 4.80
N SER A 138 0.82 -3.20 3.71
CA SER A 138 0.09 -2.03 3.19
C SER A 138 -1.43 -2.11 3.40
N ALA A 139 -1.95 -3.22 3.95
CA ALA A 139 -3.39 -3.34 4.21
C ALA A 139 -3.83 -2.32 5.25
N ALA A 140 -4.63 -1.33 4.81
CA ALA A 140 -5.25 -0.35 5.67
C ALA A 140 -6.56 0.15 5.07
N THR A 141 -7.45 0.66 5.92
CA THR A 141 -8.44 1.63 5.45
C THR A 141 -7.80 3.02 5.39
N VAL A 142 -8.04 3.75 4.31
CA VAL A 142 -7.55 5.11 4.06
C VAL A 142 -8.66 6.15 4.11
N ARG A 143 -9.87 5.74 4.54
CA ARG A 143 -11.03 6.61 4.67
C ARG A 143 -10.93 7.41 5.96
N PHE A 144 -11.08 8.73 5.87
CA PHE A 144 -11.02 9.62 7.04
C PHE A 144 -12.25 9.48 7.94
N ASP A 145 -13.36 9.04 7.38
CA ASP A 145 -14.68 8.90 8.00
C ASP A 145 -15.05 7.45 8.37
N GLU A 146 -14.11 6.50 8.28
CA GLU A 146 -14.36 5.10 8.65
C GLU A 146 -14.86 4.98 10.11
N SER A 147 -15.70 3.99 10.37
CA SER A 147 -16.12 3.66 11.73
C SER A 147 -14.93 3.21 12.58
N ILE A 148 -14.98 3.51 13.88
CA ILE A 148 -13.91 3.14 14.82
C ILE A 148 -13.69 1.63 14.80
N ARG A 149 -14.76 0.83 14.82
CA ARG A 149 -14.64 -0.64 14.78
C ARG A 149 -13.88 -1.12 13.55
N GLN A 150 -14.22 -0.62 12.36
CA GLN A 150 -13.55 -1.08 11.13
C GLN A 150 -12.08 -0.66 11.10
N ALA A 151 -11.78 0.58 11.48
CA ALA A 151 -10.40 1.07 11.54
C ALA A 151 -9.55 0.30 12.56
N VAL A 152 -10.11 0.01 13.74
CA VAL A 152 -9.46 -0.80 14.77
C VAL A 152 -9.23 -2.23 14.29
N ASN A 153 -10.23 -2.87 13.70
CA ASN A 153 -10.10 -4.25 13.21
C ASN A 153 -9.04 -4.36 12.10
N ILE A 154 -9.00 -3.43 11.14
CA ILE A 154 -8.07 -3.50 10.01
C ILE A 154 -6.67 -3.04 10.39
N ASN A 155 -6.53 -1.84 10.94
CA ASN A 155 -5.23 -1.16 11.11
C ASN A 155 -4.55 -1.48 12.45
N ILE A 156 -5.27 -2.07 13.41
CA ILE A 156 -4.73 -2.35 14.75
C ILE A 156 -4.72 -3.86 15.00
N ARG A 157 -5.90 -4.51 14.99
CA ARG A 157 -5.98 -5.98 15.17
C ARG A 157 -5.25 -6.70 14.03
N GLY A 158 -5.50 -6.31 12.78
CA GLY A 158 -4.84 -6.90 11.61
C GLY A 158 -3.32 -6.76 11.65
N THR A 159 -2.81 -5.58 12.03
CA THR A 159 -1.36 -5.37 12.18
C THR A 159 -0.79 -6.23 13.31
N LYS A 160 -1.44 -6.30 14.48
CA LYS A 160 -1.04 -7.17 15.58
C LYS A 160 -0.98 -8.64 15.17
N LEU A 161 -2.04 -9.15 14.54
CA LEU A 161 -2.10 -10.55 14.11
C LEU A 161 -1.05 -10.87 13.03
N LEU A 162 -0.80 -9.95 12.11
CA LEU A 162 0.24 -10.13 11.09
C LEU A 162 1.65 -10.10 11.68
N LEU A 163 1.91 -9.26 12.68
CA LEU A 163 3.20 -9.26 13.40
C LEU A 163 3.40 -10.56 14.19
N LEU A 164 2.35 -11.10 14.81
CA LEU A 164 2.41 -12.39 15.49
C LEU A 164 2.71 -13.53 14.51
N LEU A 165 2.03 -13.57 13.37
CA LEU A 165 2.33 -14.53 12.30
C LEU A 165 3.77 -14.37 11.79
N ALA A 166 4.23 -13.13 11.61
CA ALA A 166 5.58 -12.84 11.14
C ALA A 166 6.65 -13.38 12.10
N LYS A 167 6.43 -13.36 13.42
CA LYS A 167 7.36 -13.98 14.38
C LYS A 167 7.51 -15.49 14.23
N GLU A 168 6.49 -16.16 13.69
CA GLU A 168 6.53 -17.60 13.46
C GLU A 168 7.24 -17.95 12.15
N MET A 169 7.44 -16.98 11.24
CA MET A 169 8.08 -17.21 9.95
C MET A 169 9.55 -17.60 10.11
N LYS A 170 9.92 -18.75 9.54
CA LYS A 170 11.24 -19.38 9.73
C LYS A 170 12.39 -18.59 9.10
N ASN A 171 12.10 -17.87 8.02
CA ASN A 171 13.12 -17.22 7.18
C ASN A 171 12.93 -15.70 7.13
N LEU A 172 12.16 -15.11 8.05
CA LEU A 172 11.83 -13.69 7.98
C LEU A 172 13.09 -12.83 8.13
N LYS A 173 13.37 -12.07 7.07
CA LYS A 173 14.45 -11.10 6.97
C LYS A 173 13.97 -9.69 7.28
N GLY A 174 12.69 -9.37 7.07
CA GLY A 174 12.20 -8.01 7.27
C GLY A 174 10.69 -7.82 7.23
N PHE A 175 10.18 -6.97 8.12
CA PHE A 175 8.78 -6.54 8.17
C PHE A 175 8.66 -5.03 7.94
N ILE A 176 8.06 -4.64 6.82
CA ILE A 176 7.89 -3.24 6.42
C ILE A 176 6.44 -2.84 6.61
N HIS A 177 6.17 -1.97 7.57
CA HIS A 177 4.84 -1.41 7.79
C HIS A 177 4.68 -0.06 7.08
N ILE A 178 3.64 0.07 6.25
CA ILE A 178 3.33 1.33 5.57
C ILE A 178 2.30 2.11 6.40
N SER A 179 2.78 3.12 7.11
CA SER A 179 1.99 4.08 7.87
C SER A 179 1.71 5.32 7.01
N THR A 180 1.83 6.53 7.57
CA THR A 180 1.62 7.80 6.89
C THR A 180 2.31 8.92 7.67
N ALA A 181 2.78 9.97 7.00
CA ALA A 181 3.35 11.16 7.64
C ALA A 181 2.37 11.82 8.63
N PHE A 182 1.07 11.59 8.46
CA PHE A 182 0.01 12.15 9.29
C PHE A 182 -0.33 11.32 10.54
N SER A 183 0.34 10.20 10.80
CA SER A 183 0.06 9.36 11.99
C SER A 183 0.35 10.12 13.28
N ASN A 184 1.31 11.04 13.24
CA ASN A 184 1.73 11.85 14.38
C ASN A 184 1.45 13.34 14.15
N CYS A 185 0.39 13.68 13.39
CA CYS A 185 0.02 15.05 13.04
C CYS A 185 -0.44 15.94 14.21
N VAL A 186 -0.40 15.42 15.44
CA VAL A 186 -0.64 16.17 16.69
C VAL A 186 0.61 16.89 17.18
N TYR A 187 1.76 16.67 16.54
CA TYR A 187 3.04 17.33 16.80
C TYR A 187 3.43 18.20 15.61
N ASP A 188 4.06 19.35 15.88
CA ASP A 188 4.50 20.28 14.83
C ASP A 188 5.71 19.78 14.04
N TYR A 189 6.60 19.02 14.71
CA TYR A 189 7.82 18.46 14.13
C TYR A 189 7.86 16.95 14.34
N ILE A 190 7.92 16.19 13.25
CA ILE A 190 7.88 14.73 13.24
C ILE A 190 9.23 14.17 12.78
N GLU A 191 10.02 13.71 13.74
CA GLU A 191 11.25 12.93 13.54
C GLU A 191 10.98 11.44 13.27
N GLU A 192 12.00 10.73 12.77
CA GLU A 192 12.03 9.28 12.54
C GLU A 192 12.16 8.46 13.84
N LYS A 193 11.21 8.64 14.75
CA LYS A 193 11.08 7.89 15.99
C LYS A 193 9.65 7.41 16.21
N PHE A 194 9.45 6.52 17.16
CA PHE A 194 8.12 6.21 17.68
C PHE A 194 7.67 7.28 18.66
N TYR A 195 6.37 7.57 18.65
CA TYR A 195 5.72 8.55 19.52
C TYR A 195 4.80 7.86 20.52
N GLU A 196 4.45 8.57 21.59
CA GLU A 196 3.41 8.12 22.50
C GLU A 196 2.08 7.92 21.74
N PRO A 197 1.46 6.74 21.83
CA PRO A 197 0.24 6.45 21.11
C PRO A 197 -0.95 7.25 21.69
N PRO A 198 -2.03 7.43 20.91
CA PRO A 198 -3.26 8.09 21.39
C PRO A 198 -3.81 7.48 22.68
N MET A 199 -3.67 6.16 22.81
CA MET A 199 -4.05 5.36 23.96
C MET A 199 -3.36 4.00 23.89
N ASN A 200 -3.47 3.18 24.93
CA ASN A 200 -3.03 1.79 24.86
C ASN A 200 -3.87 1.02 23.81
N PRO A 201 -3.25 0.44 22.76
CA PRO A 201 -4.01 -0.27 21.72
C PRO A 201 -4.80 -1.49 22.22
N ASP A 202 -4.36 -2.14 23.31
CA ASP A 202 -5.11 -3.28 23.86
C ASP A 202 -6.46 -2.82 24.46
N ASN A 203 -6.53 -1.59 24.99
CA ASN A 203 -7.77 -1.03 25.53
C ASN A 203 -8.80 -0.80 24.42
N ILE A 204 -8.40 -0.21 23.27
CA ILE A 204 -9.35 0.02 22.18
C ILE A 204 -9.81 -1.29 21.54
N LEU A 205 -8.94 -2.31 21.50
CA LEU A 205 -9.32 -3.66 21.05
C LEU A 205 -10.41 -4.26 21.94
N SER A 206 -10.27 -4.16 23.26
CA SER A 206 -11.31 -4.61 24.20
C SER A 206 -12.60 -3.79 24.07
N LEU A 207 -12.50 -2.47 23.89
CA LEU A 207 -13.70 -1.61 23.74
C LEU A 207 -14.51 -1.98 22.50
N VAL A 208 -13.86 -2.22 21.36
CA VAL A 208 -14.60 -2.64 20.16
C VAL A 208 -15.19 -4.04 20.30
N GLU A 209 -14.71 -4.90 21.20
CA GLU A 209 -15.34 -6.20 21.45
C GLU A 209 -16.56 -6.10 22.38
N LEU A 210 -16.56 -5.14 23.29
CA LEU A 210 -17.59 -4.99 24.32
C LEU A 210 -18.75 -4.08 23.91
N LEU A 211 -18.49 -3.06 23.10
CA LEU A 211 -19.46 -2.05 22.72
C LEU A 211 -20.05 -2.32 21.34
N ASP A 212 -21.29 -1.89 21.11
CA ASP A 212 -21.90 -1.81 19.77
C ASP A 212 -21.42 -0.55 19.01
N ASP A 213 -21.82 -0.43 17.74
CA ASP A 213 -21.38 0.69 16.89
C ASP A 213 -21.94 2.05 17.35
N ASP A 214 -23.18 2.09 17.85
CA ASP A 214 -23.80 3.32 18.34
C ASP A 214 -23.05 3.88 19.55
N ALA A 215 -22.69 3.02 20.52
CA ALA A 215 -21.89 3.42 21.68
C ALA A 215 -20.48 3.87 21.28
N LEU A 216 -19.85 3.20 20.32
CA LEU A 216 -18.53 3.60 19.81
C LEU A 216 -18.57 4.96 19.11
N ASP A 217 -19.63 5.25 18.36
CA ASP A 217 -19.79 6.53 17.67
C ASP A 217 -20.00 7.68 18.65
N VAL A 218 -20.75 7.47 19.74
CA VAL A 218 -20.85 8.45 20.84
C VAL A 218 -19.48 8.74 21.48
N LEU A 219 -18.62 7.72 21.62
CA LEU A 219 -17.30 7.86 22.23
C LEU A 219 -16.20 8.29 21.25
N LYS A 220 -16.46 8.28 19.93
CA LYS A 220 -15.47 8.44 18.85
C LYS A 220 -14.50 9.60 19.08
N ASN A 221 -15.03 10.80 19.30
CA ASN A 221 -14.21 12.00 19.49
C ASN A 221 -13.36 11.93 20.77
N LYS A 222 -13.90 11.31 21.84
CA LYS A 222 -13.16 11.16 23.10
C LYS A 222 -12.03 10.12 22.97
N LEU A 223 -12.28 9.04 22.23
CA LEU A 223 -11.28 8.00 21.94
C LEU A 223 -10.15 8.54 21.05
N MET A 224 -10.50 9.30 20.02
CA MET A 224 -9.52 9.90 19.11
C MET A 224 -8.69 11.00 19.75
N GLY A 225 -9.24 11.70 20.75
CA GLY A 225 -8.53 12.74 21.48
C GLY A 225 -8.09 13.88 20.56
N LYS A 226 -6.77 14.03 20.38
CA LYS A 226 -6.16 15.09 19.56
C LYS A 226 -6.13 14.79 18.07
N TRP A 227 -6.35 13.53 17.66
CA TRP A 227 -6.23 13.14 16.25
C TRP A 227 -7.44 13.63 15.46
N PRO A 228 -7.24 14.26 14.29
CA PRO A 228 -8.30 14.96 13.58
C PRO A 228 -9.30 14.03 12.87
N ASN A 229 -8.94 12.76 12.64
CA ASN A 229 -9.77 11.80 11.93
C ASN A 229 -9.40 10.35 12.30
N THR A 230 -10.32 9.41 11.98
CA THR A 230 -10.14 7.98 12.29
C THR A 230 -8.88 7.40 11.63
N TYR A 231 -8.52 7.90 10.44
CA TYR A 231 -7.36 7.42 9.69
C TYR A 231 -6.04 7.69 10.42
N ALA A 232 -5.77 8.96 10.76
CA ALA A 232 -4.57 9.35 11.49
C ALA A 232 -4.48 8.65 12.85
N PHE A 233 -5.61 8.60 13.58
CA PHE A 233 -5.73 7.90 14.87
C PHE A 233 -5.35 6.41 14.76
N SER A 234 -5.95 5.70 13.81
CA SER A 234 -5.72 4.25 13.65
C SER A 234 -4.32 3.94 13.14
N LYS A 235 -3.71 4.81 12.31
CA LYS A 235 -2.32 4.67 11.88
C LYS A 235 -1.33 4.88 13.04
N ALA A 236 -1.57 5.85 13.92
CA ALA A 236 -0.78 6.04 15.12
C ALA A 236 -0.78 4.78 16.02
N LEU A 237 -1.96 4.17 16.22
CA LEU A 237 -2.09 2.93 16.98
C LEU A 237 -1.51 1.71 16.24
N GLY A 238 -1.54 1.70 14.90
CA GLY A 238 -0.87 0.68 14.09
C GLY A 238 0.65 0.71 14.25
N GLU A 239 1.26 1.90 14.28
CA GLU A 239 2.69 2.05 14.58
C GLU A 239 3.05 1.54 15.98
N GLU A 240 2.19 1.78 16.96
CA GLU A 240 2.37 1.23 18.31
C GLU A 240 2.31 -0.30 18.34
N MET A 241 1.45 -0.91 17.51
CA MET A 241 1.46 -2.36 17.36
C MET A 241 2.78 -2.86 16.78
N VAL A 242 3.33 -2.17 15.77
CA VAL A 242 4.68 -2.48 15.26
C VAL A 242 5.70 -2.38 16.39
N ARG A 243 5.76 -1.26 17.11
CA ARG A 243 6.71 -1.06 18.21
C ARG A 243 6.64 -2.14 19.29
N LYS A 244 5.43 -2.52 19.71
CA LYS A 244 5.23 -3.54 20.76
C LYS A 244 5.54 -4.96 20.27
N TYR A 245 5.09 -5.30 19.06
CA TYR A 245 5.09 -6.68 18.58
C TYR A 245 6.22 -6.99 17.60
N SER A 246 7.07 -6.05 17.20
CA SER A 246 8.24 -6.35 16.37
C SER A 246 9.54 -6.53 17.16
N THR A 247 9.50 -6.52 18.49
CA THR A 247 10.69 -6.80 19.32
C THR A 247 11.33 -8.13 18.96
N GLY A 248 12.63 -8.10 18.64
CA GLY A 248 13.40 -9.25 18.19
C GLY A 248 13.23 -9.60 16.71
N MET A 249 12.60 -8.72 15.91
CA MET A 249 12.34 -8.92 14.49
C MET A 249 12.77 -7.68 13.68
N PRO A 250 13.54 -7.85 12.58
CA PRO A 250 13.91 -6.75 11.70
C PRO A 250 12.65 -6.11 11.12
N SER A 251 12.43 -4.83 11.43
CA SER A 251 11.22 -4.13 11.04
C SER A 251 11.43 -2.62 10.89
N CYS A 252 10.62 -2.00 10.02
CA CYS A 252 10.54 -0.55 9.92
C CYS A 252 9.12 -0.05 9.66
N VAL A 253 8.92 1.23 9.93
CA VAL A 253 7.72 1.98 9.56
C VAL A 253 8.10 2.99 8.49
N VAL A 254 7.43 2.92 7.33
CA VAL A 254 7.53 3.94 6.29
C VAL A 254 6.32 4.86 6.40
N ARG A 255 6.53 6.18 6.38
CA ARG A 255 5.48 7.20 6.56
C ARG A 255 5.30 8.07 5.31
N PRO A 256 4.63 7.61 4.24
CA PRO A 256 4.39 8.44 3.06
C PRO A 256 3.51 9.65 3.36
N SER A 257 3.76 10.78 2.67
CA SER A 257 2.89 11.96 2.66
C SER A 257 1.71 11.79 1.69
N ILE A 258 1.15 12.87 1.14
CA ILE A 258 0.00 12.80 0.24
C ILE A 258 0.46 12.24 -1.12
N MET A 259 0.09 11.00 -1.40
CA MET A 259 0.45 10.35 -2.64
C MET A 259 -0.41 10.82 -3.81
N LEU A 260 0.23 11.16 -4.93
CA LEU A 260 -0.43 11.41 -6.21
C LEU A 260 -0.08 10.34 -7.25
N ALA A 261 -0.52 10.57 -8.48
CA ALA A 261 -0.17 9.80 -9.64
C ALA A 261 1.35 9.60 -9.76
N THR A 262 1.72 8.51 -10.39
CA THR A 262 3.11 8.18 -10.72
C THR A 262 3.76 9.26 -11.58
N ASN A 263 5.02 9.59 -11.28
CA ASN A 263 5.78 10.55 -12.08
C ASN A 263 6.29 9.91 -13.38
N LYS A 264 6.79 8.66 -13.30
CA LYS A 264 7.34 7.95 -14.46
C LYS A 264 6.81 6.52 -14.56
N GLU A 265 6.95 5.70 -13.52
CA GLU A 265 6.76 4.25 -13.63
C GLU A 265 5.52 3.73 -12.90
N PRO A 266 4.91 2.61 -13.35
CA PRO A 266 5.13 1.93 -14.64
C PRO A 266 4.54 2.68 -15.84
N ILE A 267 3.59 3.59 -15.57
CA ILE A 267 2.94 4.43 -16.56
C ILE A 267 2.89 5.83 -15.95
N ARG A 268 3.28 6.86 -16.70
CA ARG A 268 3.25 8.24 -16.24
C ARG A 268 1.81 8.70 -15.97
N GLY A 269 1.58 9.36 -14.85
CA GLY A 269 0.26 9.91 -14.50
C GLY A 269 -0.77 8.86 -14.06
N TRP A 270 -0.37 7.61 -13.81
CA TRP A 270 -1.31 6.58 -13.39
C TRP A 270 -1.80 6.78 -11.96
N ILE A 271 -3.11 6.72 -11.80
CA ILE A 271 -3.81 6.74 -10.52
C ILE A 271 -5.13 5.97 -10.66
N ASN A 272 -5.58 5.32 -9.58
CA ASN A 272 -6.79 4.48 -9.59
C ASN A 272 -7.86 4.94 -8.59
N ASN A 273 -7.74 6.15 -8.07
CA ASN A 273 -8.66 6.73 -7.11
C ASN A 273 -8.80 8.24 -7.34
N TYR A 274 -9.83 8.83 -6.74
CA TYR A 274 -10.15 10.26 -6.87
C TYR A 274 -9.96 11.02 -5.56
N TYR A 275 -9.13 10.50 -4.64
CA TYR A 275 -9.01 11.05 -3.31
C TYR A 275 -8.14 12.31 -3.29
N GLY A 276 -8.49 13.25 -2.41
CA GLY A 276 -7.68 14.44 -2.12
C GLY A 276 -7.40 15.31 -3.35
N PRO A 277 -6.13 15.70 -3.61
CA PRO A 277 -5.81 16.65 -4.69
C PRO A 277 -6.16 16.13 -6.09
N THR A 278 -6.21 14.81 -6.31
CA THR A 278 -6.65 14.23 -7.58
C THR A 278 -8.10 14.59 -7.90
N GLY A 279 -8.99 14.50 -6.90
CA GLY A 279 -10.39 14.88 -7.06
C GLY A 279 -10.55 16.38 -7.34
N VAL A 280 -9.73 17.22 -6.70
CA VAL A 280 -9.67 18.68 -6.95
C VAL A 280 -9.25 18.95 -8.40
N ALA A 281 -8.17 18.31 -8.86
CA ALA A 281 -7.66 18.49 -10.22
C ALA A 281 -8.69 18.08 -11.28
N ILE A 282 -9.37 16.94 -11.10
CA ILE A 282 -10.41 16.46 -12.01
C ILE A 282 -11.62 17.40 -11.98
N GLY A 283 -12.08 17.80 -10.80
CA GLY A 283 -13.20 18.73 -10.66
C GLY A 283 -12.93 20.07 -11.35
N ALA A 284 -11.71 20.59 -11.22
CA ALA A 284 -11.28 21.80 -11.91
C ALA A 284 -11.19 21.61 -13.42
N GLY A 285 -10.55 20.52 -13.88
CA GLY A 285 -10.41 20.19 -15.30
C GLY A 285 -11.74 19.97 -16.03
N MET A 286 -12.75 19.43 -15.32
CA MET A 286 -14.12 19.28 -15.84
C MET A 286 -14.96 20.56 -15.75
N GLY A 287 -14.46 21.62 -15.13
CA GLY A 287 -15.19 22.86 -14.90
C GLY A 287 -16.28 22.79 -13.82
N LEU A 288 -16.36 21.69 -13.06
CA LEU A 288 -17.29 21.49 -11.94
C LEU A 288 -16.85 22.24 -10.68
N LEU A 289 -15.53 22.31 -10.44
CA LEU A 289 -14.92 23.07 -9.35
C LEU A 289 -14.33 24.36 -9.91
N ARG A 290 -14.97 25.50 -9.63
CA ARG A 290 -14.54 26.82 -10.12
C ARG A 290 -13.64 27.59 -9.15
N SER A 291 -13.75 27.29 -7.87
CA SER A 291 -12.95 27.90 -6.81
C SER A 291 -12.72 26.90 -5.70
N LEU A 292 -11.55 26.98 -5.06
CA LEU A 292 -11.21 26.19 -3.87
C LEU A 292 -10.76 27.16 -2.79
N HIS A 293 -11.41 27.09 -1.63
CA HIS A 293 -10.97 27.86 -0.46
C HIS A 293 -9.71 27.20 0.12
N CYS A 294 -8.59 27.90 0.04
CA CYS A 294 -7.31 27.46 0.59
C CYS A 294 -6.53 28.66 1.11
N ASN A 295 -5.61 28.40 2.05
CA ASN A 295 -4.63 29.39 2.50
C ASN A 295 -3.38 29.25 1.62
N SER A 296 -2.94 30.34 0.98
CA SER A 296 -1.76 30.38 0.11
C SER A 296 -0.46 30.05 0.83
N GLU A 297 -0.42 30.26 2.15
CA GLU A 297 0.75 30.00 2.99
C GLU A 297 0.89 28.53 3.37
N ASN A 298 -0.15 27.70 3.13
CA ASN A 298 -0.08 26.29 3.44
C ASN A 298 0.77 25.54 2.40
N ILE A 299 1.73 24.76 2.89
CA ILE A 299 2.53 23.86 2.05
C ILE A 299 1.80 22.53 1.92
N ALA A 300 1.52 22.12 0.69
CA ALA A 300 0.98 20.79 0.40
C ALA A 300 2.13 19.80 0.20
N ASP A 301 2.39 18.95 1.20
CA ASP A 301 3.37 17.87 1.09
C ASP A 301 2.80 16.72 0.26
N ILE A 302 3.25 16.66 -1.00
CA ILE A 302 2.77 15.75 -2.01
C ILE A 302 3.94 15.00 -2.62
N ILE A 303 3.78 13.68 -2.81
CA ILE A 303 4.80 12.80 -3.35
C ILE A 303 4.25 11.89 -4.47
N PRO A 304 4.98 11.71 -5.60
CA PRO A 304 4.60 10.72 -6.60
C PRO A 304 4.61 9.29 -6.05
N ALA A 305 3.61 8.48 -6.41
CA ALA A 305 3.49 7.14 -5.85
C ALA A 305 4.65 6.20 -6.19
N ASP A 306 5.26 6.33 -7.37
CA ASP A 306 6.43 5.55 -7.78
C ASP A 306 7.68 5.84 -6.95
N TYR A 307 7.82 7.07 -6.43
CA TYR A 307 8.90 7.45 -5.52
C TYR A 307 8.70 6.79 -4.15
N VAL A 308 7.45 6.76 -3.67
CA VAL A 308 7.09 6.04 -2.45
C VAL A 308 7.39 4.55 -2.58
N ILE A 309 7.08 3.93 -3.72
CA ILE A 309 7.40 2.51 -3.95
C ILE A 309 8.91 2.26 -3.92
N ASN A 310 9.71 3.13 -4.56
CA ASN A 310 11.17 3.02 -4.50
C ASN A 310 11.67 3.09 -3.06
N ASN A 311 11.15 4.04 -2.27
CA ASN A 311 11.51 4.19 -0.87
C ASN A 311 11.07 2.98 -0.02
N VAL A 312 9.88 2.43 -0.23
CA VAL A 312 9.39 1.25 0.48
C VAL A 312 10.27 0.03 0.21
N ILE A 313 10.65 -0.21 -1.05
CA ILE A 313 11.55 -1.30 -1.43
C ILE A 313 12.95 -1.05 -0.87
N ALA A 314 13.47 0.18 -0.94
CA ALA A 314 14.77 0.53 -0.37
C ALA A 314 14.80 0.36 1.15
N ALA A 315 13.74 0.76 1.86
CA ALA A 315 13.61 0.58 3.30
C ALA A 315 13.66 -0.91 3.68
N GLY A 316 12.97 -1.77 2.93
CA GLY A 316 13.00 -3.20 3.16
C GLY A 316 14.37 -3.84 2.92
N TRP A 317 15.22 -3.26 2.07
CA TRP A 317 16.62 -3.67 1.92
C TRP A 317 17.51 -3.13 3.06
N ASP A 318 17.32 -1.86 3.43
CA ASP A 318 18.12 -1.16 4.45
C ASP A 318 17.96 -1.79 5.84
N ILE A 319 16.75 -2.21 6.22
CA ILE A 319 16.51 -2.87 7.52
C ILE A 319 17.28 -4.18 7.65
N VAL A 320 17.43 -4.94 6.56
CA VAL A 320 18.10 -6.24 6.60
C VAL A 320 19.61 -6.07 6.66
N LYS A 321 20.13 -4.99 6.05
CA LYS A 321 21.55 -4.66 6.13
C LYS A 321 21.99 -4.13 7.49
N LYS A 322 21.09 -3.45 8.22
CA LYS A 322 21.39 -2.86 9.53
C LYS A 322 21.22 -3.83 10.70
N TRP A 323 20.64 -5.00 10.45
CA TRP A 323 20.34 -6.03 11.46
C TRP A 323 21.47 -7.06 11.55
#